data_AF-A0A5K1HN83-F1
#
_entry.id   AF-A0A5K1HN83-F1
#
_cell.length_a   1.000
_cell.length_b   1.000
_cell.length_c   1.000
_cell.angle_alpha   90.00
_cell.angle_beta   90.00
_cell.angle_gamma   90.00
#
_symmetry.space_group_name_H-M   'P 1'
#
loop_
_entity.id
_entity.type
_entity.pdbx_description
1 polymer ?
#
loop_
_entity_poly.entity_id
_entity_poly.type
_entity_poly.pdbx_seq_one_letter_code
_entity_poly.pdbx_strand_id
1 'polypeptide(L)'
;LRGERKVHPRSPVRFLKNLKGYDKDAISNETIELLEPLLVTGTEWFNETTCGKVSKAIAAICKWLYAVFEYHEKSQIVKPKKIKLALEEANLEIAKEKLAKAREELRIITDKLNKLKEDSQKQLDIKNELESQAQKTKKKITTAETLINSLSGERARWKKGASEISDEKKRL
;
A
#
# COMPACT_ATOMS: atom_id res chain seq x y z
N LEU A 1 -46.38 36.86 -34.87
CA LEU A 1 -46.11 36.19 -36.17
C LEU A 1 -45.52 34.82 -35.89
N ARG A 2 -46.27 33.78 -36.25
CA ARG A 2 -45.98 32.36 -35.98
C ARG A 2 -44.65 31.95 -36.64
N GLY A 3 -43.68 31.53 -35.83
CA GLY A 3 -42.55 30.74 -36.30
C GLY A 3 -42.91 29.26 -36.22
N GLU A 4 -43.35 28.68 -37.33
CA GLU A 4 -43.57 27.23 -37.44
C GLU A 4 -42.24 26.48 -37.27
N ARG A 5 -42.03 25.80 -36.13
CA ARG A 5 -41.01 24.74 -36.04
C ARG A 5 -41.50 23.51 -36.80
N LYS A 6 -41.22 23.44 -38.11
CA LYS A 6 -41.46 22.24 -38.91
C LYS A 6 -40.45 21.16 -38.54
N VAL A 7 -40.84 20.22 -37.68
CA VAL A 7 -40.21 18.89 -37.61
C VAL A 7 -41.26 17.87 -38.00
N HIS A 8 -41.44 17.67 -39.31
CA HIS A 8 -42.20 16.53 -39.80
C HIS A 8 -41.31 15.27 -39.72
N PRO A 9 -41.72 14.19 -39.02
CA PRO A 9 -41.15 12.88 -39.26
C PRO A 9 -41.74 12.34 -40.57
N ARG A 10 -41.32 12.91 -41.72
CA ARG A 10 -41.82 12.48 -43.04
C ARG A 10 -41.31 11.11 -43.48
N SER A 11 -40.37 10.51 -42.74
CA SER A 11 -39.87 9.15 -42.97
C SER A 11 -39.85 8.35 -41.66
N PRO A 12 -40.62 7.25 -41.56
CA PRO A 12 -40.60 6.34 -40.41
C PRO A 12 -39.19 5.81 -40.07
N VAL A 13 -38.34 5.64 -41.09
CA VAL A 13 -36.96 5.14 -40.93
C VAL A 13 -36.09 6.14 -40.15
N ARG A 14 -36.25 7.44 -40.44
CA ARG A 14 -35.51 8.50 -39.74
C ARG A 14 -35.98 8.67 -38.30
N PHE A 15 -37.27 8.53 -38.05
CA PHE A 15 -37.84 8.54 -36.69
C PHE A 15 -37.24 7.43 -35.82
N LEU A 16 -37.23 6.18 -36.32
CA LEU A 16 -36.68 5.05 -35.57
C LEU A 16 -35.18 5.18 -35.31
N LYS A 17 -34.41 5.71 -36.26
CA LYS A 17 -32.98 5.99 -36.06
C LYS A 17 -32.75 6.99 -34.93
N ASN A 18 -33.54 8.07 -34.90
CA ASN A 18 -33.47 9.09 -33.86
C ASN A 18 -33.90 8.54 -32.49
N LEU A 19 -34.93 7.68 -32.47
CA LEU A 19 -35.42 7.06 -31.23
C LEU A 19 -34.39 6.12 -30.61
N LYS A 20 -33.71 5.31 -31.45
CA LYS A 20 -32.65 4.40 -31.00
C LYS A 20 -31.37 5.13 -30.56
N GLY A 21 -31.04 6.23 -31.26
CA GLY A 21 -29.88 7.07 -30.93
C GLY A 21 -30.18 8.17 -29.93
N TYR A 22 -31.33 8.14 -29.27
CA TYR A 22 -31.73 9.19 -28.34
C TYR A 22 -30.81 9.17 -27.12
N ASP A 23 -30.24 10.33 -26.80
CA ASP A 23 -29.39 10.48 -25.64
C ASP A 23 -30.23 10.55 -24.37
N LYS A 24 -30.43 9.37 -23.77
CA LYS A 24 -31.13 9.19 -22.49
C LYS A 24 -30.48 9.95 -21.32
N ASP A 25 -29.21 10.35 -21.45
CA ASP A 25 -28.47 11.04 -20.38
C ASP A 25 -28.61 12.57 -20.46
N ALA A 26 -29.03 13.11 -21.60
CA ALA A 26 -29.23 14.53 -21.87
C ALA A 26 -30.66 15.05 -21.60
N ILE A 27 -31.53 14.21 -21.03
CA ILE A 27 -32.92 14.59 -20.73
C ILE A 27 -32.93 15.57 -19.55
N SER A 28 -33.60 16.71 -19.72
CA SER A 28 -33.78 17.69 -18.65
C SER A 28 -34.92 17.32 -17.71
N ASN A 29 -34.83 17.75 -16.44
CA ASN A 29 -35.91 17.62 -15.47
C ASN A 29 -37.22 18.25 -15.99
N GLU A 30 -37.13 19.42 -16.64
CA GLU A 30 -38.29 20.09 -17.26
C GLU A 30 -39.02 19.20 -18.28
N THR A 31 -38.27 18.42 -19.06
CA THR A 31 -38.87 17.48 -20.03
C THR A 31 -39.59 16.35 -19.32
N ILE A 32 -39.06 15.88 -18.20
CA ILE A 32 -39.66 14.80 -17.39
C ILE A 32 -40.90 15.30 -16.65
N GLU A 33 -40.87 16.50 -16.08
CA GLU A 33 -42.03 17.14 -15.45
C GLU A 33 -43.18 17.32 -16.44
N LEU A 34 -42.88 17.68 -17.70
CA LEU A 34 -43.91 17.78 -18.74
C LEU A 34 -44.56 16.42 -19.08
N LEU A 35 -43.83 15.33 -18.90
CA LEU A 35 -44.31 13.96 -19.18
C LEU A 35 -45.03 13.34 -17.98
N GLU A 36 -44.84 13.87 -16.77
CA GLU A 36 -45.38 13.33 -15.54
C GLU A 36 -46.92 13.19 -15.53
N PRO A 37 -47.72 14.17 -16.02
CA PRO A 37 -49.18 14.01 -16.08
C PRO A 37 -49.62 12.86 -17.00
N LEU A 38 -48.86 12.57 -18.05
CA LEU A 38 -49.12 11.47 -18.98
C LEU A 38 -48.75 10.12 -18.37
N LEU A 39 -47.62 10.03 -17.68
CA LEU A 39 -47.03 8.78 -17.21
C LEU A 39 -47.49 8.37 -15.81
N VAL A 40 -47.82 9.32 -14.94
CA VAL A 40 -48.20 9.09 -13.54
C VAL A 40 -49.71 9.20 -13.39
N THR A 41 -50.29 10.36 -13.70
CA THR A 41 -51.74 10.60 -13.61
C THR A 41 -52.51 9.90 -14.72
N GLY A 42 -51.90 9.77 -15.90
CA GLY A 42 -52.49 9.15 -17.08
C GLY A 42 -52.46 7.62 -17.11
N THR A 43 -51.94 6.95 -16.08
CA THR A 43 -51.66 5.49 -16.08
C THR A 43 -52.87 4.63 -16.46
N GLU A 44 -54.10 5.07 -16.19
CA GLU A 44 -55.33 4.33 -16.55
C GLU A 44 -55.56 4.25 -18.07
N TRP A 45 -55.21 5.30 -18.81
CA TRP A 45 -55.48 5.42 -20.25
C TRP A 45 -54.21 5.45 -21.11
N PHE A 46 -53.07 5.80 -20.54
CA PHE A 46 -51.75 5.84 -21.17
C PHE A 46 -50.86 4.71 -20.62
N ASN A 47 -51.20 3.47 -20.97
CA ASN A 47 -50.40 2.29 -20.62
C ASN A 47 -50.28 1.34 -21.81
N GLU A 48 -49.31 0.42 -21.75
CA GLU A 48 -49.00 -0.52 -22.85
C GLU A 48 -50.24 -1.30 -23.32
N THR A 49 -51.11 -1.71 -22.38
CA THR A 49 -52.33 -2.49 -22.65
C THR A 49 -53.41 -1.66 -23.35
N THR A 50 -53.70 -0.46 -22.85
CA THR A 50 -54.73 0.44 -23.40
C THR A 50 -54.26 1.02 -24.74
N CYS A 51 -53.02 1.47 -24.84
CA CYS A 51 -52.42 1.94 -26.10
C CYS A 51 -52.31 0.82 -27.15
N GLY A 52 -52.08 -0.43 -26.72
CA GLY A 52 -52.00 -1.59 -27.59
C GLY A 52 -53.31 -1.94 -28.28
N LYS A 53 -54.46 -1.60 -27.68
CA LYS A 53 -55.79 -1.72 -28.31
C LYS A 53 -55.93 -0.81 -29.53
N VAL A 54 -55.19 0.30 -29.58
CA VAL A 54 -55.21 1.26 -30.70
C VAL A 54 -54.18 0.87 -31.77
N SER A 55 -52.93 0.61 -31.37
CA SER A 55 -51.88 0.18 -32.30
C SER A 55 -50.66 -0.38 -31.56
N LYS A 56 -50.06 -1.44 -32.13
CA LYS A 56 -48.79 -2.02 -31.65
C LYS A 56 -47.64 -1.00 -31.66
N ALA A 57 -47.62 -0.09 -32.64
CA ALA A 57 -46.59 0.93 -32.71
C ALA A 57 -46.72 1.97 -31.58
N ILE A 58 -47.96 2.31 -31.20
CA ILE A 58 -48.23 3.27 -30.11
C ILE A 58 -47.90 2.63 -28.76
N ALA A 59 -48.23 1.34 -28.56
CA ALA A 59 -47.82 0.59 -27.36
C ALA A 59 -46.29 0.58 -27.18
N ALA A 60 -45.53 0.38 -28.26
CA ALA A 60 -44.06 0.40 -28.20
C ALA A 60 -43.50 1.78 -27.81
N ILE A 61 -44.11 2.88 -28.28
CA ILE A 61 -43.72 4.24 -27.90
C ILE A 61 -44.06 4.52 -26.44
N CYS A 62 -45.25 4.11 -25.98
CA CYS A 62 -45.66 4.24 -24.57
C CYS A 62 -44.66 3.52 -23.65
N LYS A 63 -44.31 2.27 -23.97
CA LYS A 63 -43.31 1.49 -23.24
C LYS A 63 -41.94 2.16 -23.23
N TRP A 64 -41.50 2.70 -24.37
CA TRP A 64 -40.23 3.43 -24.47
C TRP A 64 -40.23 4.68 -23.57
N LEU A 65 -41.33 5.42 -23.53
CA LEU A 65 -41.45 6.63 -22.72
C LEU A 65 -41.37 6.33 -21.22
N TYR A 66 -42.03 5.26 -20.75
CA TYR A 66 -41.88 4.77 -19.37
C TYR A 66 -40.44 4.35 -19.05
N ALA A 67 -39.78 3.61 -19.95
CA ALA A 67 -38.39 3.22 -19.76
C ALA A 67 -37.44 4.43 -19.68
N VAL A 68 -37.72 5.48 -20.46
CA VAL A 68 -36.98 6.74 -20.43
C VAL A 68 -37.19 7.49 -19.11
N PHE A 69 -38.43 7.55 -18.62
CA PHE A 69 -38.76 8.18 -17.34
C PHE A 69 -38.07 7.46 -16.16
N GLU A 70 -38.24 6.14 -16.06
CA GLU A 70 -37.58 5.35 -15.01
C GLU A 70 -36.06 5.44 -15.08
N TYR A 71 -35.50 5.43 -16.30
CA TYR A 71 -34.05 5.59 -16.48
C TYR A 71 -33.59 6.93 -15.90
N HIS A 72 -34.30 8.02 -16.21
CA HIS A 72 -33.94 9.34 -15.72
C HIS A 72 -33.93 9.39 -14.19
N GLU A 73 -34.99 8.93 -13.52
CA GLU A 73 -35.07 8.89 -12.05
C GLU A 73 -33.91 8.08 -11.44
N LYS A 74 -33.66 6.87 -11.96
CA LYS A 74 -32.56 6.01 -11.50
C LYS A 74 -31.20 6.65 -11.77
N SER A 75 -31.05 7.35 -12.89
CA SER A 75 -29.80 7.99 -13.29
C SER A 75 -29.40 9.12 -12.34
N GLN A 76 -30.37 9.88 -11.80
CA GLN A 76 -30.10 10.95 -10.82
C GLN A 76 -29.45 10.39 -9.55
N ILE A 77 -29.79 9.16 -9.16
CA ILE A 77 -29.21 8.48 -7.99
C ILE A 77 -27.86 7.85 -8.33
N VAL A 78 -27.74 7.25 -9.52
CA VAL A 78 -26.57 6.46 -9.91
C VAL A 78 -25.40 7.32 -10.39
N LYS A 79 -25.64 8.41 -11.12
CA LYS A 79 -24.60 9.32 -11.63
C LYS A 79 -23.68 9.86 -10.52
N PRO A 80 -24.19 10.46 -9.42
CA PRO A 80 -23.32 10.96 -8.35
C PRO A 80 -22.56 9.83 -7.65
N LYS A 81 -23.18 8.64 -7.52
CA LYS A 81 -22.51 7.46 -6.94
C LYS A 81 -21.35 6.98 -7.80
N LYS A 82 -21.50 6.97 -9.13
CA LYS A 82 -20.41 6.61 -10.06
C LYS A 82 -19.26 7.60 -10.01
N ILE A 83 -19.57 8.91 -9.94
CA ILE A 83 -18.54 9.95 -9.80
C ILE A 83 -17.78 9.77 -8.48
N LYS A 84 -18.51 9.55 -7.38
CA LYS A 84 -17.89 9.30 -6.07
C LYS A 84 -17.05 8.03 -6.09
N LEU A 85 -17.55 6.95 -6.68
CA LEU A 85 -16.79 5.71 -6.81
C LEU A 85 -15.47 5.93 -7.55
N ALA A 86 -15.49 6.60 -8.70
CA ALA A 86 -14.29 6.88 -9.48
C ALA A 86 -13.28 7.74 -8.69
N LEU A 87 -13.76 8.71 -7.90
CA LEU A 87 -12.90 9.52 -7.03
C LEU A 87 -12.25 8.67 -5.94
N GLU A 88 -13.01 7.83 -5.26
CA GLU A 88 -12.48 6.97 -4.20
C GLU A 88 -11.55 5.88 -4.73
N GLU A 89 -11.83 5.34 -5.92
CA GLU A 89 -10.92 4.41 -6.60
C GLU A 89 -9.57 5.09 -6.92
N ALA A 90 -9.59 6.32 -7.41
CA ALA A 90 -8.37 7.10 -7.64
C ALA A 90 -7.60 7.36 -6.32
N ASN A 91 -8.31 7.74 -5.24
CA ASN A 91 -7.70 7.92 -3.93
C ASN A 91 -7.09 6.63 -3.38
N LEU A 92 -7.78 5.50 -3.58
CA LEU A 92 -7.33 4.18 -3.16
C LEU A 92 -6.03 3.78 -3.86
N GLU A 93 -5.92 4.01 -5.17
CA GLU A 93 -4.70 3.72 -5.91
C GLU A 93 -3.52 4.57 -5.42
N ILE A 94 -3.72 5.86 -5.18
CA ILE A 94 -2.70 6.74 -4.57
C ILE A 94 -2.28 6.22 -3.19
N ALA A 95 -3.23 5.78 -2.36
CA ALA A 95 -2.94 5.24 -1.04
C ALA A 95 -2.15 3.91 -1.11
N LYS A 96 -2.49 3.03 -2.05
CA LYS A 96 -1.76 1.78 -2.30
C LYS A 96 -0.33 2.03 -2.74
N GLU A 97 -0.10 2.99 -3.64
CA GLU A 97 1.25 3.36 -4.06
C GLU A 97 2.10 3.90 -2.90
N LYS A 98 1.52 4.79 -2.07
CA LYS A 98 2.19 5.30 -0.87
C LYS A 98 2.54 4.18 0.10
N LEU A 99 1.61 3.25 0.32
CA LEU A 99 1.83 2.09 1.19
C LEU A 99 2.95 1.19 0.65
N ALA A 100 2.98 0.94 -0.67
CA ALA A 100 4.02 0.13 -1.29
C ALA A 100 5.40 0.75 -1.11
N LYS A 101 5.54 2.07 -1.32
CA LYS A 101 6.79 2.81 -1.09
C LYS A 101 7.24 2.72 0.36
N ALA A 102 6.34 2.99 1.32
CA ALA A 102 6.66 2.94 2.74
C ALA A 102 7.09 1.52 3.19
N ARG A 103 6.46 0.47 2.65
CA ARG A 103 6.84 -0.92 2.92
C ARG A 103 8.23 -1.25 2.39
N GLU A 104 8.57 -0.78 1.20
CA GLU A 104 9.91 -1.00 0.63
C GLU A 104 10.99 -0.26 1.42
N GLU A 105 10.74 0.99 1.81
CA GLU A 105 11.64 1.74 2.70
C GLU A 105 11.85 1.03 4.04
N LEU A 106 10.76 0.54 4.64
CA LEU A 106 10.83 -0.24 5.88
C LEU A 106 11.65 -1.53 5.71
N ARG A 107 11.49 -2.23 4.58
CA ARG A 107 12.27 -3.43 4.27
C ARG A 107 13.76 -3.12 4.19
N ILE A 108 14.13 -2.08 3.44
CA ILE A 108 15.53 -1.64 3.29
C ILE A 108 16.15 -1.28 4.65
N ILE A 109 15.43 -0.54 5.49
CA ILE A 109 15.91 -0.15 6.82
C ILE A 109 16.06 -1.38 7.72
N THR A 110 15.09 -2.29 7.69
CA THR A 110 15.11 -3.53 8.48
C THR A 110 16.28 -4.42 8.09
N ASP A 111 16.54 -4.58 6.79
CA ASP A 111 17.67 -5.36 6.27
C ASP A 111 19.01 -4.75 6.71
N LYS A 112 19.15 -3.42 6.61
CA LYS A 112 20.34 -2.70 7.10
C LYS A 112 20.53 -2.87 8.60
N LEU A 113 19.45 -2.77 9.38
CA LEU A 113 19.49 -2.93 10.83
C LEU A 113 19.92 -4.35 11.22
N ASN A 114 19.40 -5.37 10.55
CA ASN A 114 19.76 -6.76 10.80
C ASN A 114 21.24 -7.00 10.50
N LYS A 115 21.73 -6.51 9.36
CA LYS A 115 23.15 -6.60 9.02
C LYS A 115 24.04 -5.90 10.07
N LEU A 116 23.66 -4.69 10.49
CA LEU A 116 24.41 -3.96 11.52
C LEU A 116 24.42 -4.70 12.86
N LYS A 117 23.30 -5.32 13.25
CA LYS A 117 23.22 -6.15 14.45
C LYS A 117 24.14 -7.36 14.36
N GLU A 118 24.14 -8.07 13.23
CA GLU A 118 25.03 -9.20 13.00
C GLU A 118 26.50 -8.80 13.07
N ASP A 119 26.88 -7.71 12.40
CA ASP A 119 28.26 -7.23 12.40
C ASP A 119 28.66 -6.74 13.79
N SER A 120 27.79 -6.05 14.52
CA SER A 120 28.02 -5.65 15.90
C SER A 120 28.24 -6.86 16.81
N GLN A 121 27.46 -7.94 16.65
CA GLN A 121 27.63 -9.15 17.44
C GLN A 121 28.99 -9.80 17.16
N LYS A 122 29.37 -9.93 15.88
CA LYS A 122 30.70 -10.45 15.50
C LYS A 122 31.83 -9.63 16.11
N GLN A 123 31.73 -8.29 16.10
CA GLN A 123 32.76 -7.44 16.70
C GLN A 123 32.82 -7.58 18.22
N LEU A 124 31.67 -7.76 18.89
CA LEU A 124 31.65 -8.04 20.32
C LEU A 124 32.32 -9.37 20.64
N ASP A 125 32.08 -10.41 19.84
CA ASP A 125 32.71 -11.73 20.03
C ASP A 125 34.23 -11.65 19.85
N ILE A 126 34.71 -10.94 18.81
CA ILE A 126 36.14 -10.69 18.57
C ILE A 126 36.75 -9.90 19.73
N LYS A 127 36.07 -8.84 20.20
CA LYS A 127 36.52 -8.03 21.34
C LYS A 127 36.69 -8.91 22.58
N ASN A 128 35.71 -9.74 22.89
CA ASN A 128 35.73 -10.61 24.06
C ASN A 128 36.88 -11.63 23.99
N GLU A 129 37.12 -12.21 22.81
CA GLU A 129 38.24 -13.13 22.61
C GLU A 129 39.60 -12.42 22.78
N LEU A 130 39.76 -11.23 22.20
CA LEU A 130 40.97 -10.42 22.37
C LEU A 130 41.21 -10.03 23.83
N GLU A 131 40.17 -9.64 24.55
CA GLU A 131 40.25 -9.33 25.99
C GLU A 131 40.67 -10.58 26.79
N SER A 132 40.11 -11.75 26.47
CA SER A 132 40.51 -13.03 27.07
C SER A 132 41.99 -13.38 26.81
N GLN A 133 42.45 -13.21 25.57
CA GLN A 133 43.85 -13.43 25.20
C GLN A 133 44.79 -12.45 25.90
N ALA A 134 44.43 -11.16 25.96
CA ALA A 134 45.18 -10.14 26.67
C ALA A 134 45.32 -10.48 28.16
N GLN A 135 44.24 -10.93 28.81
CA GLN A 135 44.28 -11.39 30.20
C GLN A 135 45.18 -12.61 30.39
N LYS A 136 45.13 -13.60 29.50
CA LYS A 136 46.02 -14.78 29.54
C LYS A 136 47.48 -14.36 29.42
N THR A 137 47.81 -13.48 28.48
CA THR A 137 49.17 -12.98 28.29
C THR A 137 49.65 -12.17 29.50
N LYS A 138 48.80 -11.31 30.06
CA LYS A 138 49.12 -10.58 31.31
C LYS A 138 49.45 -11.53 32.45
N LYS A 139 48.66 -12.59 32.65
CA LYS A 139 48.94 -13.63 33.66
C LYS A 139 50.29 -14.30 33.42
N LYS A 140 50.61 -14.67 32.17
CA LYS A 140 51.91 -15.26 31.81
C LYS A 140 53.07 -14.32 32.14
N ILE A 141 52.95 -13.02 31.85
CA ILE A 141 53.95 -12.01 32.19
C ILE A 141 54.15 -11.96 33.70
N THR A 142 53.08 -11.85 34.49
CA THR A 142 53.18 -11.82 35.96
C THR A 142 53.83 -13.08 36.53
N THR A 143 53.53 -14.26 35.98
CA THR A 143 54.20 -15.51 36.38
C THR A 143 55.69 -15.48 36.02
N ALA A 144 56.05 -15.01 34.82
CA ALA A 144 57.44 -14.89 34.39
C ALA A 144 58.23 -13.89 35.26
N GLU A 145 57.64 -12.74 35.58
CA GLU A 145 58.21 -11.76 36.52
C GLU A 145 58.47 -12.37 37.90
N THR A 146 57.50 -13.13 38.42
CA THR A 146 57.64 -13.82 39.70
C THR A 146 58.77 -14.84 39.67
N LEU A 147 58.88 -15.61 38.58
CA LEU A 147 59.93 -16.62 38.40
C LEU A 147 61.32 -15.97 38.28
N ILE A 148 61.45 -14.88 37.52
CA ILE A 148 62.70 -14.11 37.41
C ILE A 148 63.15 -13.60 38.79
N ASN A 149 62.21 -13.05 39.58
CA ASN A 149 62.50 -12.55 40.92
C ASN A 149 62.96 -13.68 41.86
N SER A 150 62.29 -14.85 41.82
CA SER A 150 62.67 -16.03 42.60
C SER A 150 64.05 -16.56 42.21
N LEU A 151 64.30 -16.76 40.90
CA LEU A 151 65.59 -17.27 40.41
C LEU A 151 66.74 -16.32 40.72
N SER A 152 66.52 -15.00 40.69
CA SER A 152 67.52 -14.01 41.06
C SER A 152 67.96 -14.17 42.52
N GLY A 153 67.00 -14.38 43.43
CA GLY A 153 67.26 -14.67 44.84
C GLY A 153 68.01 -15.99 45.05
N GLU A 154 67.63 -17.06 44.35
CA GLU A 154 68.32 -18.35 44.38
C GLU A 154 69.75 -18.27 43.83
N ARG A 155 69.96 -17.56 42.72
CA ARG A 155 71.29 -17.33 42.14
C ARG A 155 72.21 -16.62 43.13
N ALA A 156 71.72 -15.62 43.84
CA ALA A 156 72.49 -14.94 44.88
C ALA A 156 72.87 -15.90 46.02
N ARG A 157 71.92 -16.75 46.47
CA ARG A 157 72.19 -17.80 47.47
C ARG A 157 73.25 -18.80 47.01
N TRP A 158 73.12 -19.34 45.79
CA TRP A 158 74.09 -20.31 45.26
C TRP A 158 75.47 -19.70 45.09
N LYS A 159 75.56 -18.43 44.67
CA LYS A 159 76.85 -17.72 44.56
C LYS A 159 77.51 -17.55 45.93
N LYS A 160 76.73 -17.23 46.97
CA LYS A 160 77.21 -17.14 48.35
C LYS A 160 77.69 -18.49 48.88
N GLY A 161 76.89 -19.54 48.72
CA GLY A 161 77.27 -20.90 49.14
C GLY A 161 78.52 -21.42 48.42
N ALA A 162 78.67 -21.12 47.13
CA ALA A 162 79.86 -21.47 46.36
C ALA A 162 81.12 -20.75 46.88
N SER A 163 81.02 -19.48 47.29
CA SER A 163 82.17 -18.77 47.87
C SER A 163 82.52 -19.33 49.25
N GLU A 164 81.52 -19.59 50.10
CA GLU A 164 81.72 -20.18 51.43
C GLU A 164 82.44 -21.54 51.35
N ILE A 165 82.03 -22.42 50.43
CA ILE A 165 82.71 -23.71 50.19
C ILE A 165 84.14 -23.50 49.68
N SER A 166 84.36 -22.54 48.78
CA SER A 166 85.70 -22.23 48.27
C SER A 166 86.63 -21.70 49.37
N ASP A 167 86.10 -20.92 50.30
CA ASP A 167 86.88 -20.39 51.42
C ASP A 167 87.19 -21.47 52.45
N GLU A 168 86.25 -22.38 52.72
CA GLU A 168 86.49 -23.55 53.57
C GLU A 168 87.56 -24.47 52.99
N LYS A 169 87.53 -24.71 51.68
CA LYS A 169 88.56 -25.51 50.99
C LYS A 169 89.97 -24.90 51.07
N LYS A 170 90.11 -23.58 51.24
CA LYS A 170 91.42 -22.94 51.43
C LYS A 170 91.95 -23.06 52.87
N ARG A 171 91.06 -23.34 53.82
CA ARG A 171 91.39 -23.48 55.25
C ARG A 171 91.81 -24.89 55.62
N LEU A 172 91.35 -25.88 54.86
CA LEU A 172 91.79 -27.29 54.90
C LEU A 172 93.07 -27.48 54.09
#